data_AF-A0A838DB04-F1
#
_entry.id   AF-A0A838DB04-F1
#
_cell.length_a   1.000
_cell.length_b   1.000
_cell.length_c   1.000
_cell.angle_alpha   90.00
_cell.angle_beta   90.00
_cell.angle_gamma   90.00
#
_symmetry.space_group_name_H-M   'P 1'
#
loop_
_entity.id
_entity.type
_entity.pdbx_description
1 polymer ?
#
loop_
_entity_poly.entity_id
_entity_poly.type
_entity_poly.pdbx_seq_one_letter_code
_entity_poly.pdbx_strand_id
1 'polypeptide(L)'
;MKISELCEMIEESFRSGKYPLTQETERQMSKLVKVINRSFSEDLKGDNIIIETRINDFFVMNNYVSDITHLPGMIEMDALDSFKMLSRRMDRIKNDANNITIKKIK
;
A
#
# COMPACT_ATOMS: atom_id res chain seq x y z
N MET A 1 17.77 -1.28 12.02
CA MET A 1 16.90 -0.68 11.00
C MET A 1 15.64 -0.24 11.70
N LYS A 2 15.24 1.01 11.52
CA LYS A 2 13.98 1.52 12.04
C LYS A 2 12.83 1.08 11.15
N ILE A 3 11.62 0.97 11.70
CA ILE A 3 10.43 0.66 10.91
C ILE A 3 10.17 1.76 9.87
N SER A 4 10.32 3.02 10.24
CA SER A 4 10.21 4.15 9.30
C SER A 4 11.19 4.05 8.12
N GLU A 5 12.45 3.67 8.37
CA GLU A 5 13.45 3.45 7.31
C GLU A 5 13.00 2.33 6.35
N LEU A 6 12.47 1.23 6.88
CA LEU A 6 11.91 0.15 6.05
C LEU A 6 10.73 0.65 5.21
N CYS A 7 9.83 1.44 5.81
CA CYS A 7 8.68 2.01 5.11
C CYS A 7 9.13 2.89 3.94
N GLU A 8 10.11 3.78 4.15
CA GLU A 8 10.69 4.63 3.09
C GLU A 8 11.32 3.81 1.96
N MET A 9 12.03 2.72 2.29
CA MET A 9 12.61 1.81 1.30
C MET A 9 11.54 1.12 0.44
N ILE A 10 10.41 0.74 1.04
CA ILE A 10 9.28 0.17 0.32
C ILE A 10 8.65 1.23 -0.60
N GLU A 11 8.41 2.44 -0.11
CA GLU A 11 7.92 3.55 -0.93
C GLU A 11 8.84 3.87 -2.12
N GLU A 12 10.16 3.85 -1.91
CA GLU A 12 11.14 4.03 -2.99
C GLU A 12 11.11 2.88 -3.99
N SER A 13 10.90 1.65 -3.53
CA SER A 13 10.73 0.47 -4.39
C SER A 13 9.51 0.61 -5.31
N PHE A 14 8.40 1.18 -4.82
CA PHE A 14 7.25 1.52 -5.67
C PHE A 14 7.58 2.62 -6.69
N ARG A 15 8.21 3.71 -6.24
CA ARG A 15 8.50 4.89 -7.07
C ARG A 15 9.53 4.61 -8.16
N SER A 16 10.51 3.75 -7.88
CA SER A 16 11.53 3.31 -8.83
C SER A 16 11.03 2.24 -9.83
N GLY A 17 9.82 1.71 -9.65
CA GLY A 17 9.27 0.68 -10.54
C GLY A 17 9.86 -0.72 -10.33
N LYS A 18 10.39 -1.01 -9.14
CA LYS A 18 10.93 -2.34 -8.78
C LYS A 18 9.88 -3.45 -8.90
N TYR A 19 8.62 -3.14 -8.63
CA TYR A 19 7.53 -4.12 -8.62
C TYR A 19 6.87 -4.27 -10.00
N PRO A 20 6.47 -5.50 -10.39
CA PRO A 20 5.73 -5.73 -11.61
C PRO A 20 4.27 -5.25 -11.44
N LEU A 21 3.99 -4.02 -11.88
CA LEU A 21 2.66 -3.41 -11.87
C LEU A 21 1.97 -3.60 -13.22
N THR A 22 0.91 -4.41 -13.24
CA THR A 22 0.28 -4.87 -14.48
C THR A 22 -0.85 -3.94 -14.93
N GLN A 23 -1.54 -3.31 -13.97
CA GLN A 23 -2.67 -2.43 -14.27
C GLN A 23 -2.23 -0.97 -14.41
N GLU A 24 -2.94 -0.21 -15.25
CA GLU A 24 -2.62 1.22 -15.45
C GLU A 24 -2.86 2.03 -14.16
N THR A 25 -3.93 1.74 -13.43
CA THR A 25 -4.21 2.37 -12.14
C THR A 25 -3.12 2.07 -11.10
N GLU A 26 -2.52 0.88 -11.12
CA GLU A 26 -1.35 0.58 -10.28
C GLU A 26 -0.16 1.48 -10.66
N ARG A 27 0.20 1.58 -11.95
CA ARG A 27 1.31 2.43 -12.40
C ARG A 27 1.11 3.92 -12.09
N GLN A 28 -0.13 4.41 -12.19
CA GLN A 28 -0.45 5.80 -11.87
C GLN A 28 -0.38 6.06 -10.35
N MET A 29 -0.84 5.12 -9.53
CA MET A 29 -0.90 5.27 -8.09
C MET A 29 0.42 4.94 -7.38
N SER A 30 1.36 4.25 -8.01
CA SER A 30 2.64 3.87 -7.37
C SER A 30 3.47 5.07 -6.92
N LYS A 31 3.30 6.23 -7.56
CA LYS A 31 3.94 7.49 -7.16
C LYS A 31 3.29 8.16 -5.95
N LEU A 32 2.08 7.73 -5.58
CA LEU A 32 1.25 8.30 -4.53
C LEU A 32 1.11 7.40 -3.31
N VAL A 33 1.65 6.18 -3.37
CA VAL A 33 1.62 5.23 -2.26
C VAL A 33 2.38 5.80 -1.08
N LYS A 34 1.84 5.56 0.12
CA LYS A 34 2.54 5.79 1.38
C LYS A 34 2.54 4.50 2.18
N VAL A 35 3.65 4.21 2.83
CA VAL A 35 3.81 3.13 3.80
C VAL A 35 4.21 3.79 5.11
N ILE A 36 3.40 3.64 6.15
CA ILE A 36 3.50 4.46 7.36
C ILE A 36 3.61 3.55 8.58
N ASN A 37 4.63 3.78 9.41
CA ASN A 37 4.69 3.19 10.74
C ASN A 37 3.59 3.80 11.62
N ARG A 38 2.70 2.96 12.13
CA ARG A 38 1.67 3.32 13.13
C ARG A 38 1.91 2.68 14.49
N SER A 39 2.99 1.92 14.61
CA SER A 39 3.41 1.32 15.87
C SER A 39 3.85 2.40 16.85
N PHE A 40 3.81 2.08 18.15
CA PHE A 40 4.38 2.95 19.19
C PHE A 40 5.91 2.95 19.20
N SER A 41 6.52 1.93 18.62
CA SER A 41 7.97 1.74 18.54
C SER A 41 8.47 1.93 17.12
N GLU A 42 9.75 2.28 17.00
CA GLU A 42 10.51 2.26 15.73
C GLU A 42 11.35 0.99 15.58
N ASP A 43 11.37 0.12 16.60
CA ASP A 43 12.16 -1.11 16.57
C ASP A 43 11.39 -2.24 15.85
N LEU A 44 11.99 -2.77 14.77
CA LEU A 44 11.49 -3.94 14.04
C LEU A 44 11.49 -5.24 14.88
N LYS A 45 12.14 -5.24 16.05
CA LYS A 45 12.07 -6.33 17.02
C LYS A 45 11.03 -6.10 18.12
N GLY A 46 10.34 -4.97 18.08
CA GLY A 46 9.31 -4.63 19.04
C GLY A 46 8.02 -5.41 18.80
N ASP A 47 7.22 -5.55 19.85
CA ASP A 47 5.90 -6.17 19.76
C ASP A 47 4.87 -5.21 19.17
N ASN A 48 3.80 -5.78 18.59
CA ASN A 48 2.66 -5.03 18.06
C ASN A 48 3.06 -4.01 16.98
N ILE A 49 3.74 -4.47 15.94
CA ILE A 49 4.10 -3.63 14.80
C ILE A 49 2.86 -3.43 13.94
N ILE A 50 2.57 -2.17 13.61
CA ILE A 50 1.41 -1.76 12.83
C ILE A 50 1.90 -0.93 11.65
N ILE A 51 1.63 -1.41 10.44
CA ILE A 51 2.00 -0.73 9.20
C ILE A 51 0.73 -0.38 8.41
N GLU A 52 0.64 0.88 8.02
CA GLU A 52 -0.42 1.36 7.15
C GLU A 52 0.09 1.47 5.71
N THR A 53 -0.60 0.86 4.75
CA THR A 53 -0.42 1.13 3.32
C THR A 53 -1.56 2.01 2.84
N ARG A 54 -1.24 3.17 2.26
CA ARG A 54 -2.21 4.18 1.85
C ARG A 54 -2.02 4.61 0.40
N ILE A 55 -3.13 4.85 -0.30
CA ILE A 55 -3.21 5.56 -1.58
C ILE A 55 -4.35 6.59 -1.47
N ASN A 56 -4.01 7.87 -1.54
CA ASN A 56 -4.96 8.97 -1.31
C ASN A 56 -5.71 8.78 0.04
N ASP A 57 -7.04 8.67 0.00
CA ASP A 57 -7.90 8.51 1.19
C ASP A 57 -8.15 7.05 1.57
N PHE A 58 -7.68 6.08 0.78
CA PHE A 58 -7.86 4.66 1.07
C PHE A 58 -6.62 4.07 1.71
N PHE A 59 -6.80 3.24 2.72
CA PHE A 59 -5.71 2.60 3.42
C PHE A 59 -6.06 1.18 3.89
N VAL A 60 -5.02 0.40 4.18
CA VAL A 60 -5.06 -0.92 4.81
C VAL A 60 -4.09 -0.89 5.98
N MET A 61 -4.51 -1.46 7.11
CA MET A 61 -3.70 -1.62 8.31
C MET A 61 -3.29 -3.09 8.45
N ASN A 62 -1.99 -3.36 8.44
CA ASN A 62 -1.44 -4.68 8.70
C ASN A 62 -0.77 -4.69 10.07
N ASN A 63 -1.05 -5.73 10.86
CA ASN A 63 -0.52 -5.90 12.21
C ASN A 63 0.39 -7.13 12.23
N TYR A 64 1.54 -7.00 12.86
CA TYR A 64 2.57 -8.02 12.91
C TYR A 64 2.98 -8.31 14.34
N VAL A 65 3.30 -9.59 14.56
CA VAL A 65 3.95 -10.09 15.77
C VAL A 65 5.46 -10.19 15.53
N SER A 66 6.23 -9.97 16.59
CA SER A 66 7.69 -9.78 16.55
C SER A 66 8.49 -11.05 16.23
N ASP A 67 7.85 -12.22 16.32
CA ASP A 67 8.44 -13.55 16.12
C ASP A 67 8.37 -14.05 14.66
N ILE A 68 7.88 -13.23 13.73
CA ILE A 68 7.83 -13.57 12.31
C ILE A 68 9.25 -13.62 11.72
N THR A 69 9.65 -14.80 11.24
CA THR A 69 10.88 -14.98 10.48
C THR A 69 10.86 -14.12 9.21
N HIS A 70 11.92 -13.34 8.98
CA HIS A 70 12.03 -12.40 7.85
C HIS A 70 10.95 -11.31 7.80
N LEU A 71 10.54 -10.79 8.97
CA LEU A 71 9.54 -9.73 9.09
C LEU A 71 9.67 -8.56 8.09
N PRO A 72 10.86 -7.99 7.80
CA PRO A 72 10.96 -6.90 6.83
C PRO A 72 10.47 -7.28 5.42
N GLY A 73 10.76 -8.50 4.97
CA GLY A 73 10.31 -9.01 3.68
C GLY A 73 8.80 -9.27 3.67
N MET A 74 8.25 -9.74 4.79
CA MET A 74 6.79 -9.90 4.94
C MET A 74 6.08 -8.55 4.87
N ILE A 75 6.57 -7.53 5.57
CA ILE A 75 6.03 -6.17 5.51
C ILE A 75 6.07 -5.62 4.07
N GLU A 76 7.17 -5.82 3.34
CA GLU A 76 7.28 -5.40 1.93
C GLU A 76 6.23 -6.08 1.05
N MET A 77 6.06 -7.40 1.19
CA MET A 77 5.09 -8.18 0.40
C MET A 77 3.64 -7.80 0.72
N ASP A 78 3.30 -7.67 2.00
CA ASP A 78 1.95 -7.29 2.44
C ASP A 78 1.61 -5.86 2.03
N ALA A 79 2.59 -4.95 2.03
CA ALA A 79 2.41 -3.59 1.49
C ALA A 79 2.13 -3.62 -0.02
N LEU A 80 2.83 -4.47 -0.79
CA LEU A 80 2.56 -4.65 -2.23
C LEU A 80 1.16 -5.20 -2.49
N ASP A 81 0.74 -6.21 -1.73
CA ASP A 81 -0.59 -6.80 -1.90
C ASP A 81 -1.70 -5.84 -1.48
N SER A 82 -1.51 -5.12 -0.38
CA SER A 82 -2.40 -4.05 0.08
C SER A 82 -2.52 -2.95 -0.96
N PHE A 83 -1.41 -2.50 -1.54
CA PHE A 83 -1.38 -1.52 -2.62
C PHE A 83 -2.21 -2.00 -3.83
N LYS A 84 -1.96 -3.21 -4.33
CA LYS A 84 -2.71 -3.75 -5.48
C LYS A 84 -4.20 -3.88 -5.19
N MET A 85 -4.57 -4.25 -3.96
CA MET A 85 -5.96 -4.28 -3.53
C MET A 85 -6.60 -2.88 -3.55
N LEU A 86 -5.90 -1.87 -3.04
CA LEU A 86 -6.33 -0.48 -3.06
C LEU A 86 -6.46 0.06 -4.49
N SER A 87 -5.49 -0.22 -5.36
CA SER A 87 -5.54 0.17 -6.79
C SER A 87 -6.75 -0.43 -7.50
N ARG A 88 -7.06 -1.72 -7.30
CA ARG A 88 -8.26 -2.36 -7.85
C ARG A 88 -9.55 -1.71 -7.36
N ARG A 89 -9.58 -1.28 -6.09
CA ARG A 89 -10.75 -0.58 -5.52
C ARG A 89 -10.93 0.80 -6.14
N MET A 90 -9.84 1.54 -6.33
CA MET A 90 -9.86 2.85 -7.00
C MET A 90 -10.34 2.75 -8.44
N ASP A 91 -9.89 1.72 -9.17
CA ASP A 91 -10.29 1.49 -10.56
C ASP A 91 -11.81 1.27 -10.68
N ARG A 92 -12.39 0.46 -9.79
CA ARG A 92 -13.85 0.27 -9.73
C ARG A 92 -14.60 1.57 -9.49
N ILE A 93 -14.14 2.40 -8.55
CA ILE A 93 -14.79 3.69 -8.25
C ILE A 93 -14.75 4.62 -9.46
N LYS A 94 -13.64 4.67 -10.19
CA LYS A 94 -13.51 5.46 -11.43
C LYS A 94 -14.48 4.97 -12.51
N ASN A 95 -14.62 3.66 -12.67
CA ASN A 95 -15.54 3.06 -13.64
C ASN A 95 -17.01 3.31 -13.28
N ASP A 96 -17.38 3.24 -12.00
CA ASP A 96 -18.74 3.55 -11.53
C ASP A 96 -19.10 5.02 -11.78
N ALA A 97 -18.17 5.96 -11.55
CA ALA A 97 -18.39 7.38 -11.86
C ALA A 97 -18.59 7.64 -13.36
N ASN A 98 -17.86 6.92 -14.22
CA ASN A 98 -18.04 7.00 -15.67
C ASN A 98 -19.40 6.45 -16.11
N ASN A 99 -19.88 5.37 -15.50
CA ASN A 99 -21.18 4.76 -15.81
C ASN A 99 -22.38 5.66 -15.42
N ILE A 100 -22.25 6.49 -14.39
CA ILE A 100 -23.27 7.48 -14.00
C ILE A 100 -23.41 8.56 -15.08
N THR A 101 -22.30 8.96 -15.72
CA THR A 101 -22.27 10.06 -16.69
C THR A 101 -22.86 9.65 -18.06
N ILE A 102 -22.82 8.36 -18.40
CA ILE A 102 -23.28 7.84 -19.71
C ILE A 102 -24.80 7.61 -19.75
N LYS A 103 -25.50 7.54 -18.61
CA LYS A 103 -26.98 7.50 -18.56
C LYS A 103 -27.62 8.89 -18.75
N LYS A 104 -27.29 9.60 -19.82
CA LYS A 104 -28.21 10.61 -20.37
C LYS A 104 -29.29 9.87 -21.15
N ILE A 105 -30.43 9.67 -20.49
CA ILE A 105 -31.65 9.10 -21.05
C ILE A 105 -32.09 10.02 -22.21
N LYS A 106 -32.25 9.44 -23.41
CA LYS A 106 -32.89 10.08 -24.56
C LYS A 106 -34.39 10.18 -24.35
#